data_AF-A0A0M2CW36-F1
#
_entry.id   AF-A0A0M2CW36-F1
#
_cell.length_a   1.000
_cell.length_b   1.000
_cell.length_c   1.000
_cell.angle_alpha   90.00
_cell.angle_beta   90.00
_cell.angle_gamma   90.00
#
_symmetry.space_group_name_H-M   'P 1'
#
loop_
_entity.id
_entity.type
_entity.pdbx_description
1 polymer ?
#
loop_
_entity_poly.entity_id
_entity_poly.type
_entity_poly.pdbx_seq_one_letter_code
_entity_poly.pdbx_strand_id
1 'polypeptide(L)'
;MEYTLTGDFLEACDCTVICPCWVDDDPVEGHCTGFVLWEFTQDGQGTESRIDDLVVTGCKVVSVAIHSGNRRDSAAPATSMIYIDVSERTNQEATENQLIQALRGAFAEHPTKKGGGIGPLAELAEMSGTVVGAESARISFKLDKDDHADKNEGSWTATVTRTRTNPEEPEAKPTEDRLIHATGKPERFDVAEDAKRQPLELSNTALSYELQAQNPVTAQAGEKLIINVGALPGGNIHVKDRSGMRGTFRYHHPAS
;
A
#
# COMPACT_ATOMS: atom_id res chain seq x y z
N MET A 1 11.76 -7.41 17.17
CA MET A 1 11.36 -6.12 16.60
C MET A 1 10.04 -5.78 17.23
N GLU A 2 9.99 -4.71 18.00
CA GLU A 2 8.74 -4.14 18.50
C GLU A 2 8.24 -3.12 17.46
N TYR A 3 6.93 -2.98 17.26
CA TYR A 3 6.41 -1.88 16.46
C TYR A 3 4.99 -1.49 16.83
N THR A 4 4.68 -0.22 16.60
CA THR A 4 3.32 0.32 16.56
C THR A 4 3.22 1.20 15.33
N LEU A 5 2.52 0.74 14.29
CA LEU A 5 2.35 1.46 13.04
C LEU A 5 0.88 1.81 12.89
N THR A 6 0.58 3.06 12.62
CA THR A 6 -0.78 3.54 12.39
C THR A 6 -0.78 4.47 11.19
N GLY A 7 -1.91 4.56 10.50
CA GLY A 7 -2.08 5.54 9.45
C GLY A 7 -3.10 5.13 8.42
N ASP A 8 -2.93 5.64 7.21
CA ASP A 8 -3.83 5.43 6.09
C ASP A 8 -3.25 4.39 5.13
N PHE A 9 -4.13 3.56 4.56
CA PHE A 9 -3.78 2.68 3.47
C PHE A 9 -4.64 2.92 2.24
N LEU A 10 -4.07 2.67 1.07
CA LEU A 10 -4.75 2.61 -0.22
C LEU A 10 -4.33 1.33 -0.93
N GLU A 11 -5.30 0.52 -1.31
CA GLU A 11 -5.14 -0.60 -2.23
C GLU A 11 -5.78 -0.25 -3.58
N ALA A 12 -5.10 -0.62 -4.67
CA ALA A 12 -5.67 -0.58 -6.01
C ALA A 12 -5.08 -1.72 -6.84
N CYS A 13 -5.93 -2.43 -7.57
CA CYS A 13 -5.54 -3.54 -8.43
C CYS A 13 -6.24 -3.48 -9.79
N ASP A 14 -5.88 -4.39 -10.69
CA ASP A 14 -6.46 -4.53 -12.03
C ASP A 14 -7.77 -5.34 -12.06
N CYS A 15 -8.26 -5.82 -10.92
CA CYS A 15 -9.58 -6.46 -10.83
C CYS A 15 -10.72 -5.46 -11.04
N THR A 16 -11.82 -5.91 -11.66
CA THR A 16 -13.00 -5.08 -11.97
C THR A 16 -14.06 -5.09 -10.86
N VAL A 17 -13.89 -5.91 -9.83
CA VAL A 17 -14.80 -6.03 -8.68
C VAL A 17 -14.03 -5.78 -7.39
N ILE A 18 -14.76 -5.45 -6.32
CA ILE A 18 -14.20 -5.34 -4.97
C ILE A 18 -13.29 -6.54 -4.69
N CYS A 19 -12.04 -6.25 -4.36
CA CYS A 19 -10.92 -7.16 -4.51
C CYS A 19 -11.16 -8.54 -3.83
N PRO A 20 -11.41 -9.61 -4.63
CA PRO A 20 -11.77 -10.94 -4.12
C PRO A 20 -10.61 -11.61 -3.38
N CYS A 21 -9.38 -11.17 -3.65
CA CYS A 21 -8.17 -11.67 -3.00
C CYS A 21 -8.14 -11.42 -1.49
N TRP A 22 -8.99 -10.53 -0.96
CA TRP A 22 -9.14 -10.27 0.47
C TRP A 22 -10.22 -11.11 1.14
N VAL A 23 -10.80 -12.06 0.44
CA VAL A 23 -11.64 -13.12 1.02
C VAL A 23 -11.12 -14.49 0.61
N ASP A 24 -9.82 -14.58 0.29
CA ASP A 24 -9.16 -15.78 -0.19
C ASP A 24 -9.91 -16.41 -1.40
N ASP A 25 -10.34 -15.58 -2.34
CA ASP A 25 -10.88 -16.03 -3.63
C ASP A 25 -9.91 -15.66 -4.76
N ASP A 26 -10.10 -16.27 -5.92
CA ASP A 26 -9.26 -16.05 -7.09
C ASP A 26 -9.44 -14.62 -7.63
N PRO A 27 -8.38 -14.02 -8.18
CA PRO A 27 -8.50 -12.72 -8.84
C PRO A 27 -9.40 -12.80 -10.07
N VAL A 28 -10.06 -11.69 -10.38
CA VAL A 28 -10.85 -11.57 -11.61
C VAL A 28 -9.95 -11.78 -12.82
N GLU A 29 -10.43 -12.50 -13.83
CA GLU A 29 -9.63 -12.87 -15.01
C GLU A 29 -8.37 -13.71 -14.69
N GLY A 30 -8.30 -14.34 -13.52
CA GLY A 30 -7.26 -15.31 -13.15
C GLY A 30 -5.89 -14.71 -12.86
N HIS A 31 -5.76 -13.38 -12.83
CA HIS A 31 -4.54 -12.67 -12.47
C HIS A 31 -4.85 -11.36 -11.73
N CYS A 32 -3.98 -10.96 -10.82
CA CYS A 32 -4.08 -9.66 -10.18
C CYS A 32 -2.71 -9.00 -10.10
N THR A 33 -2.62 -7.78 -10.64
CA THR A 33 -1.50 -6.85 -10.46
C THR A 33 -2.03 -5.62 -9.73
N GLY A 34 -1.49 -5.34 -8.55
CA GLY A 34 -1.94 -4.22 -7.74
C GLY A 34 -0.87 -3.72 -6.79
N PHE A 35 -1.21 -2.70 -6.02
CA PHE A 35 -0.37 -2.22 -4.95
C PHE A 35 -1.17 -1.94 -3.70
N VAL A 36 -0.48 -1.98 -2.56
CA VAL A 36 -0.94 -1.39 -1.30
C VAL A 36 0.06 -0.33 -0.90
N LEU A 37 -0.44 0.87 -0.63
CA LEU A 37 0.29 2.02 -0.10
C LEU A 37 -0.06 2.17 1.37
N TRP A 38 0.94 2.35 2.20
CA TRP A 38 0.81 2.77 3.59
C TRP A 38 1.45 4.15 3.75
N GLU A 39 0.71 5.07 4.37
CA GLU A 39 1.24 6.31 4.90
C GLU A 39 1.16 6.26 6.44
N PHE A 40 2.30 6.36 7.10
CA PHE A 40 2.34 6.30 8.57
C PHE A 40 2.01 7.67 9.16
N THR A 41 1.04 7.71 10.06
CA THR A 41 0.61 8.93 10.76
C THR A 41 0.75 8.75 12.27
N GLN A 42 0.41 9.80 13.03
CA GLN A 42 0.06 9.65 14.44
C GLN A 42 -1.33 9.01 14.57
N ASP A 43 -1.60 8.33 15.68
CA ASP A 43 -2.96 7.90 16.01
C ASP A 43 -3.84 9.07 16.51
N GLY A 44 -5.12 8.79 16.78
CA GLY A 44 -6.06 9.79 17.28
C GLY A 44 -5.70 10.41 18.64
N GLN A 45 -4.73 9.84 19.35
CA GLN A 45 -4.21 10.30 20.63
C GLN A 45 -2.85 11.02 20.48
N GLY A 46 -2.33 11.15 19.25
CA GLY A 46 -1.03 11.78 18.97
C GLY A 46 0.17 10.85 19.16
N THR A 47 -0.04 9.54 19.28
CA THR A 47 1.04 8.57 19.40
C THR A 47 1.71 8.37 18.04
N GLU A 48 3.03 8.55 17.99
CA GLU A 48 3.85 8.36 16.79
C GLU A 48 3.88 6.89 16.33
N SER A 49 3.88 6.68 15.02
CA SER A 49 4.24 5.38 14.43
C SER A 49 5.72 5.09 14.66
N ARG A 50 6.04 3.89 15.14
CA ARG A 50 7.39 3.47 15.54
C ARG A 50 7.72 2.03 15.17
N ILE A 51 8.99 1.80 14.85
CA ILE A 51 9.64 0.49 14.78
C ILE A 51 10.83 0.54 15.73
N ASP A 52 10.82 -0.33 16.73
CA ASP A 52 11.72 -0.27 17.88
C ASP A 52 11.74 1.17 18.46
N ASP A 53 12.90 1.82 18.53
CA ASP A 53 13.05 3.21 19.00
C ASP A 53 12.87 4.27 17.91
N LEU A 54 12.75 3.87 16.63
CA LEU A 54 12.71 4.77 15.48
C LEU A 54 11.29 5.26 15.21
N VAL A 55 11.13 6.60 15.13
CA VAL A 55 9.87 7.23 14.65
C VAL A 55 9.81 7.15 13.13
N VAL A 56 8.73 6.55 12.61
CA VAL A 56 8.49 6.39 11.17
C VAL A 56 7.27 7.17 10.68
N THR A 57 6.63 7.98 11.52
CA THR A 57 5.55 8.89 11.10
C THR A 57 6.01 9.80 9.97
N GLY A 58 5.14 9.98 8.97
CA GLY A 58 5.41 10.72 7.73
C GLY A 58 6.09 9.89 6.65
N CYS A 59 6.69 8.75 6.99
CA CYS A 59 7.21 7.80 6.00
C CYS A 59 6.06 7.10 5.27
N LYS A 60 6.37 6.57 4.08
CA LYS A 60 5.44 5.83 3.23
C LYS A 60 6.08 4.55 2.73
N VAL A 61 5.27 3.51 2.57
CA VAL A 61 5.68 2.24 1.96
C VAL A 61 4.66 1.88 0.89
N VAL A 62 5.12 1.39 -0.25
CA VAL A 62 4.26 0.79 -1.27
C VAL A 62 4.74 -0.63 -1.55
N SER A 63 3.84 -1.61 -1.46
CA SER A 63 4.06 -2.97 -1.94
C SER A 63 3.31 -3.15 -3.24
N VAL A 64 4.01 -3.44 -4.34
CA VAL A 64 3.40 -3.84 -5.60
C VAL A 64 3.45 -5.36 -5.67
N ALA A 65 2.34 -6.02 -5.91
CA ALA A 65 2.25 -7.47 -5.95
C ALA A 65 1.58 -7.97 -7.24
N ILE A 66 2.06 -9.11 -7.72
CA ILE A 66 1.41 -9.89 -8.77
C ILE A 66 1.18 -11.32 -8.29
N HIS A 67 0.03 -11.88 -8.63
CA HIS A 67 -0.26 -13.30 -8.43
C HIS A 67 -1.31 -13.80 -9.45
N SER A 68 -1.39 -15.11 -9.59
CA SER A 68 -2.40 -15.80 -10.39
C SER A 68 -3.07 -16.84 -9.49
N GLY A 69 -4.36 -16.70 -9.24
CA GLY A 69 -5.07 -17.53 -8.26
C GLY A 69 -4.98 -17.04 -6.81
N ASN A 70 -5.58 -17.79 -5.90
CA ASN A 70 -5.66 -17.51 -4.47
C ASN A 70 -4.29 -17.27 -3.82
N ARG A 71 -4.16 -16.20 -3.01
CA ARG A 71 -2.89 -15.80 -2.38
C ARG A 71 -2.33 -16.79 -1.36
N ARG A 72 -3.16 -17.64 -0.77
CA ARG A 72 -2.76 -18.71 0.16
C ARG A 72 -2.61 -20.07 -0.54
N ASP A 73 -2.91 -20.15 -1.83
CA ASP A 73 -2.58 -21.34 -2.61
C ASP A 73 -1.09 -21.31 -3.00
N SER A 74 -0.36 -22.31 -2.49
CA SER A 74 1.06 -22.50 -2.77
C SER A 74 1.39 -22.82 -4.24
N ALA A 75 0.40 -23.16 -5.07
CA ALA A 75 0.63 -23.54 -6.47
C ALA A 75 1.07 -22.36 -7.36
N ALA A 76 0.71 -21.12 -6.99
CA ALA A 76 1.02 -19.92 -7.76
C ALA A 76 1.28 -18.72 -6.83
N PRO A 77 2.43 -18.73 -6.11
CA PRO A 77 2.68 -17.76 -5.05
C PRO A 77 2.80 -16.34 -5.59
N ALA A 78 2.30 -15.38 -4.80
CA ALA A 78 2.48 -13.97 -5.08
C ALA A 78 3.97 -13.59 -5.12
N THR A 79 4.27 -12.57 -5.92
CA THR A 79 5.59 -11.94 -5.98
C THR A 79 5.41 -10.44 -5.79
N SER A 80 6.25 -9.81 -4.97
CA SER A 80 6.11 -8.40 -4.63
C SER A 80 7.40 -7.60 -4.66
N MET A 81 7.28 -6.30 -4.91
CA MET A 81 8.35 -5.31 -4.89
C MET A 81 7.96 -4.17 -3.94
N ILE A 82 8.87 -3.83 -3.04
CA ILE A 82 8.64 -2.79 -2.03
C ILE A 82 9.32 -1.48 -2.44
N TYR A 83 8.61 -0.37 -2.24
CA TYR A 83 9.14 0.99 -2.36
C TYR A 83 8.99 1.72 -1.04
N ILE A 84 10.03 2.44 -0.63
CA ILE A 84 10.10 3.14 0.66
C ILE A 84 10.39 4.62 0.42
N ASP A 85 9.63 5.49 1.09
CA ASP A 85 9.87 6.92 1.12
C ASP A 85 9.97 7.42 2.57
N VAL A 86 11.08 8.06 2.90
CA VAL A 86 11.36 8.65 4.22
C VAL A 86 11.56 10.17 4.16
N SER A 87 11.23 10.79 3.02
CA SER A 87 11.49 12.19 2.75
C SER A 87 10.53 13.15 3.46
N GLU A 88 9.37 12.67 3.91
CA GLU A 88 8.36 13.43 4.66
C GLU A 88 8.30 13.04 6.14
N ARG A 89 9.32 12.32 6.64
CA ARG A 89 9.44 11.93 8.06
C ARG A 89 9.30 13.13 8.99
N THR A 90 8.58 12.95 10.10
CA THR A 90 8.37 14.02 11.10
C THR A 90 9.58 14.20 12.03
N ASN A 91 10.34 13.14 12.29
CA ASN A 91 11.56 13.17 13.11
C ASN A 91 12.82 13.08 12.23
N GLN A 92 13.82 13.92 12.50
CA GLN A 92 15.11 13.95 11.81
C GLN A 92 16.27 13.37 12.63
N GLU A 93 16.04 12.87 13.85
CA GLU A 93 17.06 12.23 14.69
C GLU A 93 17.62 10.96 14.04
N ALA A 94 16.76 10.16 13.42
CA ALA A 94 17.16 8.98 12.66
C ALA A 94 17.65 9.39 11.27
N THR A 95 18.76 8.79 10.83
CA THR A 95 19.22 8.93 9.45
C THR A 95 18.24 8.26 8.48
N GLU A 96 18.21 8.74 7.23
CA GLU A 96 17.36 8.14 6.19
C GLU A 96 17.68 6.65 6.01
N ASN A 97 18.96 6.28 6.07
CA ASN A 97 19.37 4.88 5.99
C ASN A 97 18.81 4.04 7.14
N GLN A 98 18.82 4.53 8.38
CA GLN A 98 18.24 3.79 9.50
C GLN A 98 16.73 3.55 9.31
N LEU A 99 15.99 4.56 8.87
CA LEU A 99 14.56 4.45 8.62
C LEU A 99 14.25 3.50 7.46
N ILE A 100 15.01 3.60 6.37
CA ILE A 100 14.88 2.70 5.21
C ILE A 100 15.16 1.24 5.64
N GLN A 101 16.22 0.99 6.41
CA GLN A 101 16.54 -0.36 6.89
C GLN A 101 15.46 -0.89 7.84
N ALA A 102 14.93 -0.06 8.74
CA ALA A 102 13.85 -0.48 9.64
C ALA A 102 12.56 -0.85 8.88
N LEU A 103 12.13 0.01 7.95
CA LEU A 103 10.95 -0.23 7.12
C LEU A 103 11.16 -1.43 6.19
N ARG A 104 12.35 -1.59 5.62
CA ARG A 104 12.73 -2.79 4.85
C ARG A 104 12.66 -4.04 5.72
N GLY A 105 13.22 -3.99 6.93
CA GLY A 105 13.17 -5.11 7.87
C GLY A 105 11.72 -5.49 8.20
N ALA A 106 10.86 -4.52 8.43
CA ALA A 106 9.46 -4.75 8.76
C ALA A 106 8.63 -5.34 7.60
N PHE A 107 8.86 -4.90 6.36
CA PHE A 107 8.04 -5.27 5.19
C PHE A 107 8.67 -6.29 4.25
N ALA A 108 9.99 -6.47 4.24
CA ALA A 108 10.71 -7.30 3.26
C ALA A 108 11.55 -8.45 3.88
N GLU A 109 12.08 -8.32 5.10
CA GLU A 109 13.01 -9.31 5.68
C GLU A 109 12.40 -10.08 6.88
N HIS A 110 12.14 -11.39 6.74
CA HIS A 110 11.86 -12.27 7.90
C HIS A 110 13.08 -13.11 8.25
N PRO A 111 13.45 -13.22 9.53
CA PRO A 111 14.48 -14.17 9.96
C PRO A 111 14.08 -15.65 9.88
N THR A 112 12.81 -16.02 9.64
CA THR A 112 12.37 -17.44 9.67
C THR A 112 11.34 -17.85 8.60
N LYS A 113 10.91 -16.96 7.70
CA LYS A 113 10.08 -17.29 6.52
C LYS A 113 10.53 -16.46 5.30
N LYS A 114 10.36 -16.96 4.09
CA LYS A 114 10.56 -16.10 2.91
C LYS A 114 9.48 -15.00 2.93
N GLY A 115 9.88 -13.77 3.28
CA GLY A 115 9.03 -12.57 3.39
C GLY A 115 8.29 -12.42 4.73
N GLY A 116 8.52 -11.32 5.48
CA GLY A 116 7.65 -10.86 6.58
C GLY A 116 8.29 -10.50 7.93
N GLY A 117 7.70 -9.63 8.75
CA GLY A 117 8.16 -9.42 10.15
C GLY A 117 7.62 -10.51 11.10
N ILE A 118 7.56 -10.23 12.41
CA ILE A 118 6.73 -10.99 13.39
C ILE A 118 5.41 -10.23 13.58
N GLY A 119 4.31 -10.88 13.98
CA GLY A 119 3.02 -10.21 14.27
C GLY A 119 2.20 -9.93 13.01
N PRO A 120 1.32 -8.89 12.98
CA PRO A 120 0.47 -8.60 11.83
C PRO A 120 1.19 -8.45 10.49
N LEU A 121 2.43 -7.93 10.49
CA LEU A 121 3.23 -7.84 9.26
C LEU A 121 3.72 -9.20 8.74
N ALA A 122 3.79 -10.23 9.59
CA ALA A 122 4.08 -11.60 9.19
C ALA A 122 2.92 -12.20 8.39
N GLU A 123 1.69 -11.99 8.88
CA GLU A 123 0.45 -12.46 8.24
C GLU A 123 0.28 -11.79 6.87
N LEU A 124 0.47 -10.47 6.80
CA LEU A 124 0.47 -9.71 5.55
C LEU A 124 1.54 -10.18 4.56
N ALA A 125 2.68 -10.66 5.04
CA ALA A 125 3.74 -11.15 4.18
C ALA A 125 3.42 -12.51 3.55
N GLU A 126 2.65 -13.38 4.23
CA GLU A 126 2.13 -14.59 3.61
C GLU A 126 1.25 -14.26 2.40
N MET A 127 0.47 -13.18 2.48
CA MET A 127 -0.35 -12.67 1.37
C MET A 127 0.46 -11.98 0.27
N SER A 128 1.54 -11.29 0.64
CA SER A 128 2.40 -10.54 -0.29
C SER A 128 3.40 -11.43 -1.03
N GLY A 129 3.56 -12.68 -0.58
CA GLY A 129 4.40 -13.69 -1.20
C GLY A 129 5.90 -13.34 -1.21
N THR A 130 6.60 -13.72 -2.27
CA THR A 130 8.05 -13.51 -2.35
C THR A 130 8.38 -12.06 -2.68
N VAL A 131 8.98 -11.35 -1.72
CA VAL A 131 9.54 -10.01 -1.95
C VAL A 131 10.84 -10.13 -2.78
N VAL A 132 10.83 -9.65 -4.02
CA VAL A 132 12.00 -9.71 -4.92
C VAL A 132 12.96 -8.53 -4.76
N GLY A 133 12.52 -7.47 -4.08
CA GLY A 133 13.35 -6.30 -3.81
C GLY A 133 12.64 -5.26 -2.94
N ALA A 134 13.46 -4.35 -2.41
CA ALA A 134 13.01 -3.16 -1.70
C ALA A 134 13.93 -1.99 -2.09
N GLU A 135 13.34 -0.91 -2.60
CA GLU A 135 14.07 0.27 -3.11
C GLU A 135 13.51 1.57 -2.53
N SER A 136 14.36 2.60 -2.46
CA SER A 136 13.88 3.95 -2.17
C SER A 136 13.21 4.55 -3.41
N ALA A 137 12.06 5.20 -3.22
CA ALA A 137 11.37 5.95 -4.27
C ALA A 137 10.60 7.13 -3.65
N ARG A 138 10.31 8.17 -4.44
CA ARG A 138 9.38 9.21 -4.01
C ARG A 138 7.96 8.69 -4.11
N ILE A 139 7.22 8.74 -3.02
CA ILE A 139 5.83 8.31 -2.92
C ILE A 139 4.98 9.53 -2.59
N SER A 140 4.00 9.83 -3.42
CA SER A 140 3.01 10.88 -3.16
C SER A 140 1.62 10.25 -3.10
N PHE A 141 0.90 10.56 -2.04
CA PHE A 141 -0.51 10.23 -1.88
C PHE A 141 -1.27 11.51 -1.59
N LYS A 142 -2.21 11.85 -2.46
CA LYS A 142 -3.00 13.09 -2.36
C LYS A 142 -4.47 12.74 -2.33
N LEU A 143 -5.17 13.39 -1.41
CA LEU A 143 -6.61 13.39 -1.32
C LEU A 143 -7.11 14.77 -1.73
N ASP A 144 -7.89 14.85 -2.80
CA ASP A 144 -8.62 16.05 -3.14
C ASP A 144 -9.79 16.14 -2.19
N LYS A 145 -9.64 16.97 -1.16
CA LYS A 145 -10.74 17.31 -0.27
C LYS A 145 -11.58 18.35 -0.99
N ASP A 146 -12.79 18.00 -1.39
CA ASP A 146 -13.82 19.03 -1.47
C ASP A 146 -13.98 19.59 -0.05
N ASP A 147 -13.96 20.91 0.13
CA ASP A 147 -13.95 21.62 1.43
C ASP A 147 -15.15 21.28 2.35
N HIS A 148 -16.08 20.44 1.90
CA HIS A 148 -17.26 19.97 2.61
C HIS A 148 -17.38 18.45 2.74
N ALA A 149 -16.43 17.68 2.20
CA ALA A 149 -16.50 16.23 2.12
C ALA A 149 -15.75 15.58 3.30
N ASP A 150 -16.32 14.51 3.87
CA ASP A 150 -15.63 13.71 4.88
C ASP A 150 -14.29 13.19 4.31
N LYS A 151 -13.31 12.86 5.15
CA LYS A 151 -11.99 12.37 4.70
C LYS A 151 -12.12 11.22 3.70
N ASN A 152 -13.17 10.40 3.82
CA ASN A 152 -13.47 9.24 2.99
C ASN A 152 -14.23 9.54 1.68
N GLU A 153 -14.48 10.81 1.35
CA GLU A 153 -15.33 11.18 0.21
C GLU A 153 -14.59 11.77 -1.00
N GLY A 154 -13.33 12.18 -0.81
CA GLY A 154 -12.52 12.83 -1.84
C GLY A 154 -11.88 11.88 -2.85
N SER A 155 -11.66 12.38 -4.07
CA SER A 155 -10.82 11.70 -5.06
C SER A 155 -9.38 11.61 -4.58
N TRP A 156 -8.63 10.67 -5.12
CA TRP A 156 -7.26 10.42 -4.72
C TRP A 156 -6.33 10.24 -5.92
N THR A 157 -5.07 10.59 -5.70
CA THR A 157 -3.96 10.33 -6.62
C THR A 157 -2.79 9.74 -5.86
N ALA A 158 -2.29 8.60 -6.33
CA ALA A 158 -1.08 7.95 -5.84
C ALA A 158 -0.03 7.89 -6.95
N THR A 159 1.21 8.27 -6.64
CA THR A 159 2.34 8.15 -7.56
C THR A 159 3.57 7.63 -6.86
N VAL A 160 4.30 6.76 -7.54
CA VAL A 160 5.64 6.29 -7.14
C VAL A 160 6.61 6.61 -8.25
N THR A 161 7.65 7.37 -7.93
CA THR A 161 8.68 7.82 -8.88
C THR A 161 10.06 7.43 -8.37
N ARG A 162 10.83 6.72 -9.21
CA ARG A 162 12.22 6.39 -8.94
C ARG A 162 13.13 7.34 -9.69
N THR A 163 14.08 7.94 -8.98
CA THR A 163 15.13 8.75 -9.60
C THR A 163 16.32 7.84 -9.91
N ARG A 164 16.79 7.86 -11.16
CA ARG A 164 18.02 7.19 -11.58
C ARG A 164 19.05 8.21 -12.01
N THR A 165 20.25 8.09 -11.45
CA THR A 165 21.45 8.79 -11.91
C THR A 165 22.26 7.85 -12.79
N ASN A 166 22.93 8.38 -13.81
CA ASN A 166 23.89 7.60 -14.59
C ASN A 166 25.23 7.58 -13.82
N PRO A 167 25.71 6.43 -13.33
CA PRO A 167 27.00 6.37 -12.63
C PRO A 167 28.18 6.77 -13.52
N GLU A 168 28.06 6.56 -14.84
CA GLU A 168 29.10 6.90 -15.83
C GLU A 168 29.08 8.40 -16.20
N GLU A 169 27.96 9.08 -15.93
CA GLU A 169 27.80 10.52 -16.15
C GLU A 169 27.13 11.17 -14.92
N PRO A 170 27.84 11.34 -13.79
CA PRO A 170 27.25 11.82 -12.54
C PRO A 170 26.68 13.23 -12.62
N GLU A 171 27.17 14.04 -13.56
CA GLU A 171 26.67 15.39 -13.82
C GLU A 171 25.45 15.44 -14.75
N ALA A 172 25.08 14.31 -15.38
CA ALA A 172 23.88 14.24 -16.19
C ALA A 172 22.65 14.43 -15.30
N LYS A 173 21.63 15.12 -15.85
CA LYS A 173 20.37 15.35 -15.15
C LYS A 173 19.76 13.98 -14.78
N PRO A 174 19.37 13.77 -13.50
CA PRO A 174 18.71 12.53 -13.10
C PRO A 174 17.45 12.28 -13.93
N THR A 175 17.21 11.01 -14.24
CA THR A 175 15.99 10.58 -14.92
C THR A 175 14.96 10.11 -13.90
N GLU A 176 13.69 10.43 -14.11
CA GLU A 176 12.59 10.02 -13.24
C GLU A 176 11.74 8.96 -13.96
N ASP A 177 11.75 7.75 -13.41
CA ASP A 177 10.86 6.67 -13.83
C ASP A 177 9.58 6.75 -13.00
N ARG A 178 8.44 7.01 -13.64
CA ARG A 178 7.14 6.85 -12.98
C ARG A 178 6.75 5.38 -12.99
N LEU A 179 6.91 4.75 -11.83
CA LEU A 179 6.65 3.33 -11.61
C LEU A 179 5.16 3.08 -11.39
N ILE A 180 4.49 3.96 -10.65
CA ILE A 180 3.06 3.87 -10.38
C ILE A 180 2.40 5.22 -10.63
N HIS A 181 1.23 5.19 -11.26
CA HIS A 181 0.30 6.31 -11.27
C HIS A 181 -1.13 5.77 -11.23
N ALA A 182 -1.80 6.03 -10.11
CA ALA A 182 -3.17 5.58 -9.90
C ALA A 182 -4.05 6.74 -9.43
N THR A 183 -5.29 6.77 -9.91
CA THR A 183 -6.30 7.72 -9.48
C THR A 183 -7.62 7.01 -9.26
N GLY A 184 -8.45 7.56 -8.39
CA GLY A 184 -9.77 7.02 -8.15
C GLY A 184 -10.58 7.89 -7.21
N LYS A 185 -11.76 7.38 -6.87
CA LYS A 185 -12.70 8.02 -5.96
C LYS A 185 -13.53 6.98 -5.23
N PRO A 186 -14.21 7.37 -4.14
CA PRO A 186 -15.07 6.45 -3.41
C PRO A 186 -16.20 5.92 -4.29
N GLU A 187 -16.39 4.60 -4.25
CA GLU A 187 -17.52 3.93 -4.90
C GLU A 187 -18.79 4.22 -4.12
N ARG A 188 -19.90 4.45 -4.81
CA ARG A 188 -21.21 4.77 -4.20
C ARG A 188 -22.27 3.91 -4.88
N PHE A 189 -23.21 3.37 -4.10
CA PHE A 189 -24.37 2.72 -4.69
C PHE A 189 -25.29 3.75 -5.37
N ASP A 190 -25.85 3.36 -6.50
CA ASP A 190 -26.99 4.04 -7.11
C ASP A 190 -28.23 3.84 -6.24
N VAL A 191 -28.33 4.63 -5.17
CA VAL A 191 -29.55 4.80 -4.41
C VAL A 191 -30.45 5.84 -5.09
N ALA A 192 -31.77 5.77 -4.83
CA ALA A 192 -32.77 6.67 -5.37
C ALA A 192 -32.36 8.16 -5.25
N GLU A 193 -32.85 9.02 -6.16
CA GLU A 193 -32.42 10.43 -6.31
C GLU A 193 -32.46 11.25 -5.00
N ASP A 194 -33.24 10.84 -4.01
CA ASP A 194 -33.43 11.48 -2.71
C ASP A 194 -32.57 10.91 -1.56
N ALA A 195 -31.88 9.79 -1.77
CA ALA A 195 -30.99 9.21 -0.79
C ALA A 195 -29.60 9.84 -0.87
N LYS A 196 -29.03 10.22 0.28
CA LYS A 196 -27.62 10.63 0.36
C LYS A 196 -26.76 9.49 -0.18
N ARG A 197 -26.13 9.68 -1.34
CA ARG A 197 -25.18 8.73 -1.92
C ARG A 197 -23.96 8.67 -1.01
N GLN A 198 -23.95 7.80 -0.01
CA GLN A 198 -22.79 7.60 0.84
C GLN A 198 -21.77 6.68 0.16
N PRO A 199 -20.48 6.79 0.48
CA PRO A 199 -19.49 5.81 0.06
C PRO A 199 -19.88 4.39 0.49
N LEU A 200 -19.54 3.41 -0.33
CA LEU A 200 -19.65 2.00 0.02
C LEU A 200 -18.56 1.64 1.03
N GLU A 201 -18.98 1.32 2.25
CA GLU A 201 -18.10 0.92 3.33
C GLU A 201 -18.24 -0.58 3.65
N LEU A 202 -17.10 -1.22 3.89
CA LEU A 202 -16.97 -2.65 4.18
C LEU A 202 -16.37 -2.83 5.57
N SER A 203 -17.00 -3.65 6.39
CA SER A 203 -16.52 -3.97 7.75
C SER A 203 -16.45 -5.47 7.94
N ASN A 204 -15.52 -5.92 8.79
CA ASN A 204 -15.35 -7.34 9.13
C ASN A 204 -15.02 -8.21 7.89
N THR A 205 -14.27 -7.68 6.94
CA THR A 205 -13.74 -8.44 5.80
C THR A 205 -12.37 -9.03 6.16
N ALA A 206 -11.84 -9.99 5.38
CA ALA A 206 -10.48 -10.46 5.64
C ALA A 206 -9.45 -9.34 5.39
N LEU A 207 -9.72 -8.36 4.52
CA LEU A 207 -8.96 -7.10 4.48
C LEU A 207 -8.94 -6.40 5.84
N SER A 208 -10.10 -6.25 6.50
CA SER A 208 -10.15 -5.63 7.83
C SER A 208 -9.28 -6.37 8.85
N TYR A 209 -9.21 -7.70 8.74
CA TYR A 209 -8.38 -8.53 9.62
C TYR A 209 -6.88 -8.40 9.27
N GLU A 210 -6.50 -8.68 8.03
CA GLU A 210 -5.11 -8.70 7.54
C GLU A 210 -4.44 -7.32 7.61
N LEU A 211 -5.16 -6.26 7.24
CA LEU A 211 -4.69 -4.88 7.36
C LEU A 211 -4.99 -4.27 8.73
N GLN A 212 -5.54 -5.02 9.69
CA GLN A 212 -5.88 -4.51 11.02
C GLN A 212 -6.62 -3.15 10.95
N ALA A 213 -7.62 -3.08 10.07
CA ALA A 213 -8.33 -1.86 9.78
C ALA A 213 -9.08 -1.37 11.03
N GLN A 214 -8.94 -0.09 11.36
CA GLN A 214 -9.52 0.50 12.58
C GLN A 214 -10.98 0.92 12.43
N ASN A 215 -11.42 1.10 11.19
CA ASN A 215 -12.75 1.58 10.81
C ASN A 215 -13.22 0.79 9.57
N PRO A 216 -14.50 0.91 9.19
CA PRO A 216 -14.93 0.44 7.88
C PRO A 216 -14.01 0.95 6.78
N VAL A 217 -13.72 0.07 5.82
CA VAL A 217 -12.89 0.38 4.66
C VAL A 217 -13.78 0.86 3.54
N THR A 218 -13.43 1.97 2.91
CA THR A 218 -14.20 2.54 1.80
C THR A 218 -13.77 1.91 0.48
N ALA A 219 -14.71 1.29 -0.23
CA ALA A 219 -14.50 0.81 -1.59
C ALA A 219 -14.25 2.00 -2.54
N GLN A 220 -13.39 1.79 -3.53
CA GLN A 220 -12.97 2.81 -4.49
C GLN A 220 -13.24 2.34 -5.92
N ALA A 221 -13.73 3.25 -6.75
CA ALA A 221 -13.63 3.18 -8.19
C ALA A 221 -12.30 3.81 -8.63
N GLY A 222 -11.33 2.96 -8.96
CA GLY A 222 -10.09 3.33 -9.63
C GLY A 222 -10.36 3.77 -11.07
N GLU A 223 -10.12 5.05 -11.36
CA GLU A 223 -10.33 5.62 -12.69
C GLU A 223 -9.16 5.31 -13.63
N LYS A 224 -7.95 5.18 -13.06
CA LYS A 224 -6.73 4.87 -13.80
C LYS A 224 -5.75 4.13 -12.91
N LEU A 225 -5.13 3.09 -13.46
CA LEU A 225 -4.04 2.37 -12.82
C LEU A 225 -2.94 2.09 -13.84
N ILE A 226 -1.77 2.68 -13.61
CA ILE A 226 -0.54 2.39 -14.33
C ILE A 226 0.46 1.81 -13.34
N ILE A 227 0.98 0.63 -13.64
CA ILE A 227 2.10 0.00 -12.91
C ILE A 227 3.16 -0.42 -13.94
N ASN A 228 4.39 0.04 -13.74
CA ASN A 228 5.56 -0.18 -14.57
C ASN A 228 6.73 -0.62 -13.69
N VAL A 229 6.61 -1.83 -13.14
CA VAL A 229 7.60 -2.42 -12.22
C VAL A 229 8.24 -3.61 -12.90
N GLY A 230 9.31 -3.36 -13.65
CA GLY A 230 10.01 -4.40 -14.43
C GLY A 230 10.68 -5.51 -13.60
N ALA A 231 10.75 -5.36 -12.27
CA ALA A 231 11.22 -6.40 -11.36
C ALA A 231 10.19 -7.53 -11.17
N LEU A 232 8.91 -7.27 -11.47
CA LEU A 232 7.84 -8.25 -11.33
C LEU A 232 7.53 -8.94 -12.67
N PRO A 233 7.13 -10.22 -12.64
CA PRO A 233 6.54 -10.86 -13.81
C PRO A 233 5.23 -10.15 -14.19
N GLY A 234 4.77 -10.27 -15.43
CA GLY A 234 3.48 -9.69 -15.89
C GLY A 234 3.58 -8.40 -16.71
N GLY A 235 4.72 -7.71 -16.65
CA GLY A 235 4.98 -6.52 -17.47
C GLY A 235 4.19 -5.28 -17.03
N ASN A 236 4.02 -4.34 -17.95
CA ASN A 236 3.40 -3.05 -17.65
C ASN A 236 1.89 -3.13 -17.81
N ILE A 237 1.15 -2.68 -16.79
CA ILE A 237 -0.29 -2.53 -16.88
C ILE A 237 -0.69 -1.07 -17.04
N HIS A 238 -1.74 -0.85 -17.83
CA HIS A 238 -2.42 0.42 -17.97
C HIS A 238 -3.90 0.15 -18.17
N VAL A 239 -4.63 0.20 -17.07
CA VAL A 239 -6.06 -0.13 -17.01
C VAL A 239 -6.85 1.04 -16.41
N LYS A 240 -8.16 0.98 -16.58
CA LYS A 240 -9.13 1.97 -16.10
C LYS A 240 -10.32 1.25 -15.48
N ASP A 241 -11.11 1.96 -14.70
CA ASP A 241 -12.37 1.47 -14.14
C ASP A 241 -12.16 0.15 -13.38
N ARG A 242 -11.29 0.21 -12.37
CA ARG A 242 -10.85 -0.92 -11.54
C ARG A 242 -11.18 -0.74 -10.07
N SER A 243 -11.04 -1.80 -9.28
CA SER A 243 -11.28 -1.76 -7.86
C SER A 243 -10.10 -1.16 -7.09
N GLY A 244 -10.43 -0.48 -6.00
CA GLY A 244 -9.50 -0.20 -4.92
C GLY A 244 -10.22 -0.14 -3.59
N MET A 245 -9.47 0.00 -2.51
CA MET A 245 -9.99 0.13 -1.16
C MET A 245 -9.11 1.06 -0.34
N ARG A 246 -9.71 1.81 0.58
CA ARG A 246 -8.99 2.78 1.41
C ARG A 246 -9.50 2.79 2.83
N GLY A 247 -8.61 2.91 3.80
CA GLY A 247 -8.99 3.00 5.19
C GLY A 247 -7.81 3.35 6.10
N THR A 248 -8.04 3.25 7.40
CA THR A 248 -7.00 3.44 8.42
C THR A 248 -6.60 2.09 9.03
N PHE A 249 -5.32 1.90 9.33
CA PHE A 249 -4.79 0.67 9.94
C PHE A 249 -4.10 0.94 11.28
N ARG A 250 -3.97 -0.11 12.10
CA ARG A 250 -3.07 -0.12 13.26
C ARG A 250 -2.41 -1.48 13.42
N TYR A 251 -1.11 -1.57 13.16
CA TYR A 251 -0.31 -2.75 13.46
C TYR A 251 0.39 -2.57 14.79
N HIS A 252 0.25 -3.54 15.68
CA HIS A 252 0.94 -3.54 16.96
C HIS A 252 1.58 -4.90 17.20
N HIS A 253 2.86 -4.88 17.52
CA HIS A 253 3.60 -6.05 17.94
C HIS A 253 4.53 -5.67 19.10
N PRO A 254 4.27 -6.15 20.32
CA PRO A 254 5.03 -5.76 21.50
C PRO A 254 6.43 -6.39 21.51
N ALA A 255 7.34 -5.83 22.30
CA ALA A 255 8.60 -6.49 22.62
C ALA A 255 8.34 -7.86 23.28
N SER A 256 9.13 -8.87 22.91
CA SER A 256 9.04 -10.25 23.41
C SER A 256 9.62 -10.40 24.81
#